data_AF-A0A950LES9-F1
#
_entry.id   AF-A0A950LES9-F1
#
_cell.length_a   1.000
_cell.length_b   1.000
_cell.length_c   1.000
_cell.angle_alpha   90.00
_cell.angle_beta   90.00
_cell.angle_gamma   90.00
#
_symmetry.space_group_name_H-M   'P 1'
#
loop_
_entity.id
_entity.type
_entity.pdbx_description
1 polymer ?
#
loop_
_entity_poly.entity_id
_entity_poly.type
_entity_poly.pdbx_seq_one_letter_code
_entity_poly.pdbx_strand_id
1 'polypeptide(L)'
;MPHHPQPGRSTKSLLLGGYCLAIASTAATGTVAAGNTSAGSPDAETLLNARNDDANWLLPAKTYAGNRYTGLNQIDKNNVGTLG
;
A
#
# COMPACT_ATOMS: atom_id res chain seq x y z
N MET A 1 61.14 40.83 -7.33
CA MET A 1 60.87 41.25 -8.73
C MET A 1 60.62 39.98 -9.56
N PRO A 2 59.68 40.05 -10.52
CA PRO A 2 58.81 38.96 -10.97
C PRO A 2 59.41 38.14 -12.12
N HIS A 3 58.92 36.91 -12.33
CA HIS A 3 58.62 36.35 -13.66
C HIS A 3 57.64 35.16 -13.51
N HIS A 4 56.34 35.47 -13.65
CA HIS A 4 55.34 34.92 -14.59
C HIS A 4 55.46 33.47 -15.17
N PRO A 5 54.34 32.90 -15.66
CA PRO A 5 53.81 31.57 -15.33
C PRO A 5 53.91 30.58 -16.51
N GLN A 6 53.36 29.35 -16.36
CA GLN A 6 52.39 28.79 -17.33
C GLN A 6 51.68 27.52 -16.80
N PRO A 7 50.46 27.24 -17.29
CA PRO A 7 49.51 26.24 -16.81
C PRO A 7 49.43 25.00 -17.73
N GLY A 8 48.68 23.95 -17.34
CA GLY A 8 48.31 22.92 -18.31
C GLY A 8 47.89 21.56 -17.75
N ARG A 9 46.62 21.46 -17.33
CA ARG A 9 45.64 20.41 -17.68
C ARG A 9 46.16 18.98 -17.91
N SER A 10 45.68 18.01 -17.13
CA SER A 10 44.93 16.89 -17.72
C SER A 10 44.13 16.10 -16.69
N THR A 11 42.82 16.30 -16.74
CA THR A 11 41.77 15.52 -16.11
C THR A 11 41.81 14.08 -16.62
N LYS A 12 41.95 13.10 -15.72
CA LYS A 12 41.46 11.73 -15.95
C LYS A 12 40.85 11.18 -14.67
N SER A 13 39.56 11.46 -14.52
CA SER A 13 38.60 10.63 -13.80
C SER A 13 38.57 9.22 -14.37
N LEU A 14 37.96 8.30 -13.62
CA LEU A 14 37.70 6.86 -13.84
C LEU A 14 38.70 5.95 -13.11
N LEU A 15 38.34 5.06 -12.19
CA LEU A 15 37.04 4.55 -11.74
C LEU A 15 37.18 4.18 -10.25
N LEU A 16 36.15 4.52 -9.48
CA LEU A 16 35.93 4.05 -8.12
C LEU A 16 35.64 2.55 -8.18
N GLY A 17 36.68 1.74 -7.94
CA GLY A 17 36.59 0.31 -7.74
C GLY A 17 36.73 0.01 -6.26
N GLY A 18 35.74 -0.68 -5.69
CA GLY A 18 36.00 -1.58 -4.56
C GLY A 18 35.25 -1.27 -3.27
N TYR A 19 34.28 -2.14 -3.02
CA TYR A 19 34.05 -2.82 -1.73
C TYR A 19 33.14 -2.17 -0.67
N CYS A 20 31.90 -2.66 -0.69
CA CYS A 20 31.23 -3.31 0.43
C CYS A 20 31.04 -2.53 1.74
N LEU A 21 29.83 -1.99 1.94
CA LEU A 21 29.05 -2.33 3.12
C LEU A 21 27.55 -2.12 2.84
N ALA A 22 26.87 -3.19 2.40
CA ALA A 22 25.43 -3.21 2.30
C ALA A 22 24.83 -3.33 3.71
N ILE A 23 24.22 -2.25 4.21
CA ILE A 23 23.46 -2.28 5.46
C ILE A 23 22.02 -2.63 5.06
N ALA A 24 21.71 -3.92 5.02
CA ALA A 24 20.35 -4.40 4.84
C ALA A 24 19.57 -4.16 6.15
N SER A 25 18.80 -3.08 6.21
CA SER A 25 17.87 -2.83 7.31
C SER A 25 16.65 -3.73 7.15
N THR A 26 16.66 -4.88 7.83
CA THR A 26 15.47 -5.73 8.00
C THR A 26 14.46 -4.98 8.86
N ALA A 27 13.52 -4.27 8.22
CA ALA A 27 12.38 -3.70 8.91
C ALA A 27 11.50 -4.86 9.41
N ALA A 28 11.48 -5.07 10.73
CA ALA A 28 10.61 -6.03 11.38
C ALA A 28 9.16 -5.73 11.00
N THR A 29 8.57 -6.59 10.16
CA THR A 29 7.16 -6.51 9.79
C THR A 29 6.36 -7.02 10.98
N GLY A 30 5.95 -6.11 11.86
CA GLY A 30 5.05 -6.44 12.97
C GLY A 30 3.71 -6.90 12.41
N THR A 31 3.39 -8.18 12.57
CA THR A 31 2.05 -8.68 12.28
C THR A 31 1.12 -8.17 13.37
N VAL A 32 0.36 -7.11 13.09
CA VAL A 32 -0.77 -6.75 13.93
C VAL A 32 -1.81 -7.86 13.83
N ALA A 33 -1.93 -8.68 14.88
CA ALA A 33 -3.04 -9.60 14.99
C ALA A 33 -4.31 -8.76 15.13
N ALA A 34 -5.17 -8.79 14.12
CA ALA A 34 -6.50 -8.21 14.20
C ALA A 34 -7.28 -8.98 15.26
N GLY A 35 -7.38 -8.43 16.47
CA GLY A 35 -8.20 -9.01 17.52
C GLY A 35 -9.66 -8.99 17.07
N ASN A 36 -10.28 -10.16 16.96
CA ASN A 36 -11.72 -10.28 16.76
C ASN A 36 -12.43 -9.86 18.07
N THR A 37 -12.58 -8.57 18.28
CA THR A 37 -13.62 -8.10 19.19
C THR A 37 -14.96 -8.55 18.61
N SER A 38 -15.72 -9.31 19.38
CA SER A 38 -17.11 -9.62 19.01
C SER A 38 -17.85 -8.28 18.97
N ALA A 39 -17.96 -7.69 17.78
CA ALA A 39 -18.85 -6.57 17.57
C ALA A 39 -20.24 -7.02 18.04
N GLY A 40 -20.86 -6.25 18.92
CA GLY A 40 -22.24 -6.49 19.30
C GLY A 40 -23.13 -6.52 18.05
N SER A 41 -24.34 -7.06 18.17
CA SER A 41 -25.31 -7.00 17.08
C SER A 41 -25.48 -5.54 16.63
N PRO A 42 -25.45 -5.25 15.32
CA PRO A 42 -25.65 -3.89 14.81
C PRO A 42 -27.01 -3.37 15.25
N ASP A 43 -27.08 -2.09 15.63
CA ASP A 43 -28.34 -1.44 15.98
C ASP A 43 -29.18 -1.11 14.74
N ALA A 44 -30.41 -0.67 14.95
CA ALA A 44 -31.35 -0.39 13.88
C ALA A 44 -30.85 0.69 12.91
N GLU A 45 -30.16 1.71 13.41
CA GLU A 45 -29.63 2.81 12.59
C GLU A 45 -28.45 2.33 11.73
N THR A 46 -27.59 1.47 12.29
CA THR A 46 -26.52 0.81 11.56
C THR A 46 -27.09 -0.05 10.43
N LEU A 47 -28.14 -0.82 10.69
CA LEU A 47 -28.82 -1.61 9.67
C LEU A 47 -29.50 -0.74 8.60
N LEU A 48 -30.11 0.39 8.98
CA LEU A 48 -30.73 1.33 8.05
C LEU A 48 -29.68 2.00 7.13
N ASN A 49 -28.48 2.23 7.67
CA ASN A 49 -27.35 2.84 6.98
C ASN A 49 -26.40 1.84 6.33
N ALA A 50 -26.69 0.53 6.36
CA ALA A 50 -25.87 -0.52 5.75
C ALA A 50 -25.57 -0.29 4.25
N ARG A 51 -26.37 0.55 3.56
CA ARG A 51 -26.11 0.96 2.18
C ARG A 51 -24.79 1.73 1.98
N ASN A 52 -24.29 2.38 3.02
CA ASN A 52 -23.09 3.21 2.99
C ASN A 52 -21.85 2.44 3.48
N ASP A 53 -22.02 1.20 3.92
CA ASP A 53 -20.94 0.33 4.38
C ASP A 53 -20.72 -0.78 3.34
N ASP A 54 -19.79 -0.53 2.43
CA ASP A 54 -19.41 -1.51 1.42
C ASP A 54 -18.52 -2.63 1.99
N ALA A 55 -17.92 -2.44 3.17
CA ALA A 55 -17.00 -3.40 3.78
C ALA A 55 -17.75 -4.54 4.50
N ASN A 56 -18.97 -4.30 4.97
CA ASN A 56 -19.74 -5.27 5.75
C ASN A 56 -21.05 -5.70 5.05
N TRP A 57 -21.40 -6.99 5.20
CA TRP A 57 -22.66 -7.56 4.70
C TRP A 57 -23.67 -7.78 5.85
N LEU A 58 -24.26 -6.68 6.34
CA LEU A 58 -25.06 -6.70 7.57
C LEU A 58 -26.47 -7.27 7.42
N LEU A 59 -27.06 -7.16 6.22
CA LEU A 59 -28.41 -7.64 5.90
C LEU A 59 -28.36 -8.75 4.84
N PRO A 60 -29.32 -9.68 4.77
CA PRO A 60 -29.30 -10.78 3.80
C PRO A 60 -29.14 -10.33 2.33
N ALA A 61 -29.72 -9.19 1.97
CA ALA A 61 -29.60 -8.61 0.63
C ALA A 61 -28.70 -7.36 0.59
N LYS A 62 -27.79 -7.23 1.57
CA LYS A 62 -26.93 -6.09 1.88
C LYS A 62 -27.66 -4.82 2.33
N THR A 63 -28.73 -4.44 1.65
CA THR A 63 -29.55 -3.27 1.97
C THR A 63 -31.03 -3.63 1.93
N TYR A 64 -31.87 -2.78 2.52
CA TYR A 64 -33.32 -2.92 2.43
C TYR A 64 -33.87 -2.76 0.99
N ALA A 65 -33.09 -2.22 0.04
CA ALA A 65 -33.47 -2.18 -1.37
C ALA A 65 -33.44 -3.55 -2.05
N GLY A 66 -32.79 -4.56 -1.46
CA GLY A 66 -32.88 -5.95 -1.91
C GLY A 66 -32.09 -6.31 -3.18
N ASN A 67 -31.29 -5.38 -3.72
CA ASN A 67 -30.61 -5.55 -5.01
C ASN A 67 -29.24 -6.26 -4.95
N ARG A 68 -28.70 -6.54 -3.74
CA ARG A 68 -27.40 -7.20 -3.53
C ARG A 68 -26.20 -6.52 -4.24
N TYR A 69 -26.28 -5.21 -4.44
CA TYR A 69 -25.25 -4.43 -5.14
C TYR A 69 -24.12 -3.95 -4.20
N THR A 70 -22.87 -3.91 -4.68
CA THR A 70 -21.75 -3.25 -3.98
C THR A 70 -20.97 -2.28 -4.85
N GLY A 71 -20.49 -1.20 -4.24
CA GLY A 71 -19.55 -0.27 -4.85
C GLY A 71 -18.10 -0.76 -4.83
N LEU A 72 -17.79 -1.87 -4.15
CA LEU A 72 -16.46 -2.47 -4.19
C LEU A 72 -16.10 -2.90 -5.61
N ASN A 73 -14.94 -2.45 -6.09
CA ASN A 73 -14.42 -2.71 -7.43
C ASN A 73 -12.98 -3.21 -7.44
N GLN A 74 -12.45 -3.64 -6.27
CA GLN A 74 -11.12 -4.24 -6.18
C GLN A 74 -11.01 -5.48 -7.07
N ILE A 75 -12.07 -6.27 -7.13
CA ILE A 75 -12.24 -7.33 -8.12
C ILE A 75 -13.10 -6.77 -9.26
N ASP A 76 -12.58 -6.84 -10.47
CA ASP A 76 -13.23 -6.33 -11.66
C ASP A 76 -13.10 -7.30 -12.85
N LYS A 77 -13.64 -6.92 -14.01
CA LYS A 77 -13.61 -7.75 -15.23
C LYS A 77 -12.18 -8.06 -15.73
N ASN A 78 -11.19 -7.27 -15.33
CA ASN A 78 -9.81 -7.40 -15.80
C ASN A 78 -9.01 -8.36 -14.90
N ASN A 79 -9.33 -8.43 -13.61
CA ASN A 79 -8.58 -9.24 -12.64
C ASN A 79 -9.35 -10.44 -12.05
N VAL A 80 -10.66 -10.59 -12.31
CA VAL A 80 -11.44 -11.73 -11.80
C VAL A 80 -10.83 -13.09 -12.21
N GLY A 81 -10.19 -13.16 -13.38
CA GLY A 81 -9.51 -14.37 -13.85
C GLY A 81 -8.25 -14.75 -13.08
N THR A 82 -7.76 -13.88 -12.18
CA THR A 82 -6.61 -14.17 -11.31
C THR A 82 -7.03 -14.69 -9.93
N LEU A 83 -8.34 -14.83 -9.68
CA LEU A 83 -8.86 -15.45 -8.46
C LEU A 83 -8.85 -16.97 -8.64
N GLY A 84 -8.10 -17.68 -7.79
CA GLY A 84 -7.93 -19.14 -7.84
C GLY A 84 -7.52 -19.69 -6.49
#